data_AF-A0A438DD68-F1
#
_entry.id   AF-A0A438DD68-F1
#
_cell.length_a   1.000
_cell.length_b   1.000
_cell.length_c   1.000
_cell.angle_alpha   90.00
_cell.angle_beta   90.00
_cell.angle_gamma   90.00
#
_symmetry.space_group_name_H-M   'P 1'
#
loop_
_entity.id
_entity.type
_entity.pdbx_description
1 polymer ?
#
loop_
_entity_poly.entity_id
_entity_poly.type
_entity_poly.pdbx_seq_one_letter_code
_entity_poly.pdbx_strand_id
1 'polypeptide(L)'
;MFKEPQVRRPDMATELFKSIDSTDREVLEGPFSEEEVTIALAKLGGDKAPGPKGFSLAFWKSCSPTMGREVMQLFKEFHLQNSMTRSLNATFLVLLPKKEGHVT
;
A
#
# COMPACT_ATOMS: atom_id res chain seq x y z
N MET A 1 -19.16 -12.00 27.37
CA MET A 1 -19.43 -11.96 25.91
C MET A 1 -19.76 -10.52 25.56
N PHE A 2 -18.89 -9.84 24.82
CA PHE A 2 -19.13 -8.45 24.41
C PHE A 2 -20.20 -8.43 23.31
N LYS A 3 -21.17 -7.52 23.41
CA LYS A 3 -22.16 -7.23 22.36
C LYS A 3 -22.03 -5.76 21.99
N GLU A 4 -21.77 -5.50 20.72
CA GLU A 4 -21.68 -4.14 20.21
C GLU A 4 -23.06 -3.46 20.29
N PRO A 5 -23.17 -2.25 20.85
CA PRO A 5 -24.42 -1.49 20.86
C PRO A 5 -24.81 -1.16 19.41
N GLN A 6 -26.06 -1.45 19.05
CA GLN A 6 -26.62 -1.11 17.74
C GLN A 6 -26.87 0.41 17.69
N VAL A 7 -25.81 1.20 17.53
CA VAL A 7 -25.91 2.64 17.28
C VAL A 7 -26.31 2.82 15.83
N ARG A 8 -27.41 3.55 15.61
CA ARG A 8 -27.86 3.94 14.27
C ARG A 8 -26.71 4.75 13.64
N ARG A 9 -26.06 4.19 12.63
CA ARG A 9 -25.02 4.91 11.88
C ARG A 9 -25.67 6.14 11.25
N PRO A 10 -25.05 7.33 11.32
CA PRO A 10 -25.54 8.50 10.62
C PRO A 10 -25.75 8.16 9.14
N ASP A 11 -26.90 8.55 8.61
CA ASP A 11 -27.18 8.37 7.19
C ASP A 11 -26.21 9.24 6.40
N MET A 12 -25.37 8.61 5.58
CA MET A 12 -24.31 9.31 4.88
C MET A 12 -24.96 10.03 3.69
N ALA A 13 -25.34 11.29 3.89
CA ALA A 13 -25.89 12.12 2.82
C ALA A 13 -24.82 12.28 1.72
N THR A 14 -24.96 11.49 0.65
CA THR A 14 -24.09 11.48 -0.53
C THR A 14 -23.99 12.87 -1.19
N GLU A 15 -24.98 13.71 -0.97
CA GLU A 15 -25.09 15.11 -1.44
C GLU A 15 -24.01 16.05 -0.86
N LEU A 16 -23.34 15.67 0.24
CA LEU A 16 -22.29 16.49 0.86
C LEU A 16 -20.90 16.29 0.23
N PHE A 17 -20.70 15.23 -0.55
CA PHE A 17 -19.40 14.87 -1.08
C PHE A 17 -19.26 15.27 -2.53
N LYS A 18 -18.16 15.95 -2.86
CA LYS A 18 -17.79 16.19 -4.24
C LYS A 18 -17.47 14.84 -4.90
N SER A 19 -18.16 14.54 -6.00
CA SER A 19 -17.80 13.41 -6.86
C SER A 19 -16.57 13.79 -7.69
N ILE A 20 -15.69 12.82 -7.93
CA ILE A 20 -14.67 12.92 -8.97
C ILE A 20 -15.35 12.99 -10.34
N ASP A 21 -14.71 13.67 -11.30
CA ASP A 21 -15.19 13.71 -12.67
C ASP A 21 -14.89 12.40 -13.41
N SER A 22 -15.46 12.25 -14.61
CA SER A 22 -15.32 11.02 -15.40
C SER A 22 -13.87 10.75 -15.82
N THR A 23 -13.07 11.79 -16.05
CA THR A 23 -11.68 11.67 -16.48
C THR A 23 -10.83 11.15 -15.33
N ASP A 24 -10.97 11.76 -14.15
CA ASP A 24 -10.28 11.32 -12.94
C ASP A 24 -10.64 9.87 -12.59
N ARG A 25 -11.91 9.51 -12.77
CA ARG A 25 -12.38 8.13 -12.57
C ARG A 25 -11.68 7.15 -13.51
N GLU A 26 -11.63 7.47 -14.81
CA GLU A 26 -10.97 6.62 -15.81
C GLU A 26 -9.48 6.45 -15.52
N VAL A 27 -8.81 7.50 -15.06
CA VAL A 27 -7.38 7.44 -14.66
C VAL A 27 -7.19 6.54 -13.43
N LEU A 28 -8.06 6.67 -12.42
CA LEU A 28 -7.97 5.88 -11.18
C LEU A 28 -8.33 4.41 -11.37
N GLU A 29 -9.25 4.10 -12.29
CA GLU A 29 -9.70 2.74 -12.61
C GLU A 29 -8.90 2.11 -13.77
N GLY A 30 -7.91 2.81 -14.33
CA GLY A 30 -7.07 2.33 -15.43
C GLY A 30 -5.95 1.38 -15.00
N PRO A 31 -5.24 0.75 -15.97
CA PRO A 31 -4.07 -0.05 -15.69
C PRO A 31 -2.86 0.82 -15.27
N PHE A 32 -2.01 0.27 -14.41
CA PHE A 32 -0.78 0.93 -13.95
C PHE A 32 0.22 1.13 -15.10
N SER A 33 0.84 2.30 -15.16
CA SER A 33 1.95 2.59 -16.09
C SER A 33 3.32 2.25 -15.47
N GLU A 34 4.32 1.99 -16.30
CA GLU A 34 5.67 1.70 -15.83
C GLU A 34 6.29 2.91 -15.12
N GLU A 35 6.01 4.12 -15.63
CA GLU A 35 6.44 5.37 -15.05
C GLU A 35 5.85 5.57 -13.65
N GLU A 36 4.54 5.33 -13.48
CA GLU A 36 3.86 5.44 -12.19
C GLU A 36 4.45 4.48 -11.16
N VAL A 37 4.60 3.20 -11.53
CA VAL A 37 5.18 2.17 -10.66
C VAL A 37 6.62 2.52 -10.28
N THR A 38 7.42 3.00 -11.24
CA THR A 38 8.80 3.41 -11.02
C THR A 38 8.89 4.60 -10.06
N ILE A 39 8.05 5.62 -10.25
CA ILE A 39 7.99 6.79 -9.37
C ILE A 39 7.55 6.38 -7.96
N ALA A 40 6.56 5.50 -7.84
CA ALA A 40 6.08 5.01 -6.55
C ALA A 40 7.17 4.23 -5.80
N LEU A 41 7.91 3.35 -6.50
CA LEU A 41 9.04 2.61 -5.93
C LEU A 41 10.19 3.53 -5.53
N ALA A 42 10.50 4.55 -6.34
CA ALA A 42 11.54 5.53 -6.03
C ALA A 42 11.22 6.35 -4.78
N LYS A 43 9.95 6.73 -4.59
CA LYS A 43 9.45 7.48 -3.42
C LYS A 43 9.44 6.67 -2.12
N LEU A 44 9.52 5.35 -2.18
CA LEU A 44 9.48 4.50 -1.01
C LEU A 44 10.80 4.69 -0.20
N GLY A 45 10.72 5.06 1.09
CA GLY A 45 11.89 5.43 1.92
C GLY A 45 12.85 4.27 2.22
N GLY A 46 14.15 4.48 1.98
CA GLY A 46 15.19 3.44 2.11
C GLY A 46 15.56 3.05 3.55
N ASP A 47 15.06 3.80 4.51
CA ASP A 47 15.23 3.66 5.96
C ASP A 47 14.25 2.66 6.61
N LYS A 48 13.33 2.08 5.82
CA LYS A 48 12.42 1.05 6.29
C LYS A 48 13.20 -0.21 6.68
N ALA A 49 12.81 -0.81 7.82
CA ALA A 49 13.37 -2.06 8.29
C ALA A 49 13.28 -3.15 7.21
N PRO A 50 14.35 -3.94 6.99
CA PRO A 50 14.33 -5.00 6.00
C PRO A 50 13.25 -6.03 6.32
N GLY A 51 12.65 -6.62 5.28
CA GLY A 51 11.68 -7.68 5.46
C GLY A 51 12.31 -8.95 6.08
N PRO A 52 11.53 -9.98 6.42
CA PRO A 52 12.01 -11.22 7.05
C PRO A 52 13.13 -11.95 6.29
N LYS A 53 13.30 -11.63 5.00
CA LYS A 53 14.34 -12.19 4.12
C LYS A 53 15.59 -11.30 3.99
N GLY A 54 15.68 -10.20 4.74
CA GLY A 54 16.89 -9.35 4.82
C GLY A 54 17.09 -8.37 3.68
N PHE A 55 16.23 -8.38 2.65
CA PHE A 55 16.31 -7.40 1.57
C PHE A 55 15.77 -6.06 2.06
N SER A 56 16.65 -5.06 2.10
CA SER A 56 16.27 -3.67 2.36
C SER A 56 15.60 -3.07 1.13
N LEU A 57 14.91 -1.97 1.32
CA LEU A 57 14.34 -1.25 0.17
C LEU A 57 15.43 -0.67 -0.75
N ALA A 58 16.63 -0.41 -0.23
CA ALA A 58 17.77 0.00 -1.04
C ALA A 58 18.16 -1.09 -2.07
N PHE A 59 18.11 -2.37 -1.69
CA PHE A 59 18.32 -3.49 -2.62
C PHE A 59 17.27 -3.52 -3.73
N TRP A 60 16.01 -3.28 -3.38
CA TRP A 60 14.92 -3.19 -4.36
C TRP A 60 15.13 -2.06 -5.35
N LYS A 61 15.54 -0.87 -4.88
CA LYS A 61 15.88 0.26 -5.76
C LYS A 61 17.03 -0.05 -6.70
N SER A 62 18.10 -0.71 -6.23
CA SER A 62 19.23 -1.07 -7.08
C SER A 62 18.89 -2.15 -8.11
N CYS A 63 18.01 -3.09 -7.77
CA CYS A 63 17.65 -4.21 -8.64
C CYS A 63 16.40 -3.93 -9.51
N SER A 64 15.72 -2.80 -9.29
CA SER A 64 14.51 -2.40 -10.02
C SER A 64 14.63 -2.46 -11.54
N PRO A 65 15.74 -2.03 -12.18
CA PRO A 65 15.88 -2.14 -13.65
C PRO A 65 15.83 -3.58 -14.16
N THR A 66 16.22 -4.55 -13.34
CA THR A 66 16.25 -5.97 -13.72
C THR A 66 14.91 -6.65 -13.44
N MET A 67 14.16 -6.20 -12.44
CA MET A 67 12.88 -6.78 -12.01
C MET A 67 11.65 -6.08 -12.57
N GLY A 68 11.83 -5.06 -13.42
CA GLY A 68 10.74 -4.21 -13.91
C GLY A 68 9.64 -5.00 -14.63
N ARG A 69 9.99 -6.01 -15.44
CA ARG A 69 9.00 -6.82 -16.18
C ARG A 69 8.12 -7.65 -15.25
N GLU A 70 8.72 -8.34 -14.29
CA GLU A 70 8.01 -9.19 -13.34
C GLU A 70 7.11 -8.36 -12.42
N VAL A 71 7.60 -7.19 -12.00
CA VAL A 71 6.82 -6.24 -11.21
C VAL A 71 5.64 -5.69 -12.01
N MET A 72 5.84 -5.27 -13.26
CA MET A 72 4.75 -4.81 -14.11
C MET A 72 3.73 -5.90 -14.41
N GLN A 73 4.18 -7.14 -14.58
CA GLN A 73 3.29 -8.28 -14.75
C GLN A 73 2.43 -8.52 -13.50
N LEU A 74 3.02 -8.41 -12.30
CA LEU A 74 2.27 -8.50 -11.04
C LEU A 74 1.19 -7.41 -10.95
N PHE A 75 1.51 -6.15 -11.27
CA PHE A 75 0.53 -5.06 -11.25
C PHE A 75 -0.59 -5.27 -12.28
N LYS A 76 -0.28 -5.81 -13.46
CA LYS A 76 -1.27 -6.17 -14.47
C LYS A 76 -2.20 -7.28 -14.00
N GLU A 77 -1.65 -8.34 -13.40
CA GLU A 77 -2.43 -9.45 -12.86
C GLU A 77 -3.30 -8.99 -11.69
N PHE A 78 -2.77 -8.13 -10.80
CA PHE A 78 -3.52 -7.52 -9.71
C PHE A 78 -4.71 -6.71 -10.23
N HIS A 79 -4.50 -5.88 -11.25
CA HIS A 79 -5.56 -5.08 -11.87
C HIS A 79 -6.66 -5.95 -12.49
N LEU A 80 -6.29 -7.06 -13.16
CA LEU A 80 -7.25 -7.97 -13.78
C LEU A 80 -8.03 -8.82 -12.76
N GLN A 81 -7.37 -9.29 -11.71
CA GLN A 81 -7.95 -10.23 -10.75
C GLN A 81 -8.55 -9.56 -9.51
N ASN A 82 -8.28 -8.27 -9.30
CA ASN A 82 -8.58 -7.54 -8.06
C ASN A 82 -8.09 -8.29 -6.80
N SER A 83 -7.00 -9.05 -6.95
CA SER A 83 -6.49 -9.93 -5.91
C SER A 83 -4.98 -10.00 -5.97
N MET A 84 -4.36 -10.09 -4.80
CA MET A 84 -2.91 -10.18 -4.64
C MET A 84 -2.59 -11.50 -3.94
N THR A 85 -1.46 -12.13 -4.29
CA THR A 85 -1.00 -13.35 -3.63
C THR A 85 -0.92 -13.14 -2.13
N ARG A 86 -1.64 -13.98 -1.38
CA ARG A 86 -1.84 -13.84 0.08
C ARG A 86 -0.52 -13.79 0.87
N SER A 87 0.55 -14.39 0.33
CA SER A 87 1.91 -14.34 0.86
C SER A 87 2.53 -12.94 0.86
N LEU A 88 2.10 -12.04 -0.03
CA LEU A 88 2.57 -10.64 -0.09
C LEU A 88 1.98 -9.76 1.03
N ASN A 89 0.86 -10.18 1.64
CA ASN A 89 0.25 -9.48 2.79
C ASN A 89 0.86 -9.86 4.15
N ALA A 90 1.91 -10.68 4.16
CA ALA A 90 2.57 -11.10 5.39
C ALA A 90 3.33 -9.92 6.02
N THR A 91 2.76 -9.31 7.06
CA THR A 91 3.38 -8.22 7.83
C THR A 91 4.04 -8.79 9.08
N PHE A 92 5.32 -8.46 9.30
CA PHE A 92 6.03 -8.80 10.53
C PHE A 92 5.93 -7.65 11.52
N LEU A 93 5.24 -7.87 12.63
CA LEU A 93 5.10 -6.89 13.70
C LEU A 93 6.26 -7.03 14.68
N VAL A 94 7.12 -6.01 14.75
CA VAL A 94 8.16 -5.91 15.78
C VAL A 94 7.73 -4.87 16.80
N LEU A 95 7.65 -5.27 18.07
CA LEU A 95 7.47 -4.35 19.17
C LEU A 95 8.82 -3.71 19.50
N LEU A 96 8.97 -2.42 19.18
CA LEU A 96 10.11 -1.65 19.65
C LEU A 96 9.80 -1.12 21.05
N PRO A 97 10.63 -1.41 22.06
CA PRO A 97 10.43 -0.88 23.41
C PRO A 97 10.54 0.65 23.36
N LYS A 98 9.52 1.34 23.88
CA LYS A 98 9.62 2.79 24.11
C LYS A 98 10.65 3.04 25.21
N LYS A 99 11.46 4.09 25.06
CA LYS A 99 12.19 4.64 26.20
C LYS A 99 11.18 5.09 27.24
N GLU A 100 11.41 4.75 28.50
CA GLU A 100 10.70 5.39 29.60
C GLU A 100 11.02 6.89 29.58
N GLY A 101 10.01 7.70 29.89
CA GLY A 101 10.09 9.16 29.81
C GLY A 101 11.30 9.68 30.59
N HIS A 102 11.99 10.66 30.01
CA HIS A 102 12.97 11.45 30.74
C HIS A 102 12.18 12.22 31.82
N VAL A 103 12.27 11.77 33.07
CA VAL A 103 11.87 12.56 34.23
C VAL A 103 13.10 13.36 34.66
N THR A 104 13.18 14.59 34.19
CA THR A 104 13.98 15.67 34.78
C THR A 104 13.24 16.98 34.59
#